data_AF-A0A3C0NCU1-F1
#
_entry.id   AF-A0A3C0NCU1-F1
#
_cell.length_a   1.000
_cell.length_b   1.000
_cell.length_c   1.000
_cell.angle_alpha   90.00
_cell.angle_beta   90.00
_cell.angle_gamma   90.00
#
_symmetry.space_group_name_H-M   'P 1'
#
loop_
_entity.id
_entity.type
_entity.pdbx_description
1 polymer ?
#
loop_
_entity_poly.entity_id
_entity_poly.type
_entity_poly.pdbx_seq_one_letter_code
_entity_poly.pdbx_strand_id
1 'polypeptide(L)'
;MELRKKYLLVAGVVSVLFIGLALLGWFLVGEVVLIVALGAMLGLLMVMQIESHHRIQKATQILLQQQKIILQQQNATDNQVKQVSSLVSIFSSLQINQPLPKMGGWAISPDFAKIIVDLVFERKPKLILEASSGVSTLIASYCLKQLGEGKVISLEED
;
A
#
# COMPACT_ATOMS: atom_id res chain seq x y z
N MET A 1 27.17 4.87 11.19
CA MET A 1 28.50 4.20 11.21
C MET A 1 29.26 4.43 12.52
N GLU A 2 29.24 5.65 13.06
CA GLU A 2 29.78 6.04 14.38
C GLU A 2 29.35 5.15 15.56
N LEU A 3 28.05 4.84 15.68
CA LEU A 3 27.51 4.04 16.78
C LEU A 3 28.09 2.62 16.84
N ARG A 4 28.26 1.96 15.69
CA ARG A 4 28.80 0.60 15.61
C ARG A 4 30.25 0.51 16.09
N LYS A 5 31.06 1.57 15.84
CA LYS A 5 32.44 1.65 16.33
C LYS A 5 32.49 1.78 17.86
N LYS A 6 31.60 2.58 18.46
CA LYS A 6 31.53 2.74 19.92
C LYS A 6 31.16 1.43 20.63
N TYR A 7 30.20 0.66 20.10
CA TYR A 7 29.86 -0.65 20.67
C TYR A 7 31.00 -1.67 20.57
N LEU A 8 31.72 -1.69 19.44
CA LEU A 8 32.89 -2.57 19.27
C LEU A 8 34.02 -2.22 20.24
N LEU A 9 34.27 -0.94 20.49
CA LEU A 9 35.26 -0.48 21.46
C LEU A 9 34.88 -0.84 22.90
N VAL A 10 33.63 -0.59 23.29
CA VAL A 10 33.14 -0.92 24.64
C VAL A 10 33.16 -2.43 24.86
N ALA A 11 32.72 -3.23 23.89
CA ALA A 11 32.77 -4.69 23.98
C ALA A 11 34.19 -5.22 24.11
N GLY A 12 35.15 -4.64 23.37
CA GLY A 12 36.57 -4.99 23.46
C GLY A 12 37.15 -4.69 24.85
N VAL A 13 36.91 -3.50 25.38
CA VAL A 13 37.39 -3.08 26.71
C VAL A 13 36.80 -3.95 27.82
N VAL A 14 35.49 -4.24 27.76
CA VAL A 14 34.83 -5.11 28.74
C VAL A 14 35.39 -6.54 28.69
N SER A 15 35.65 -7.06 27.49
CA SER A 15 36.23 -8.40 27.32
C SER A 15 37.63 -8.50 27.92
N VAL A 16 38.49 -7.48 27.70
CA VAL A 16 39.85 -7.45 28.26
C VAL A 16 39.84 -7.36 29.79
N LEU A 17 38.97 -6.52 30.36
CA LEU A 17 38.79 -6.43 31.82
C LEU A 17 38.32 -7.74 32.42
N PHE A 18 37.41 -8.44 31.75
CA PHE A 18 36.88 -9.72 32.21
C PHE A 18 37.93 -10.83 32.18
N ILE A 19 38.76 -10.89 31.12
CA ILE A 19 39.90 -11.81 31.02
C ILE A 19 40.91 -11.55 32.13
N GLY A 20 41.23 -10.29 32.41
CA GLY A 20 42.16 -9.91 33.48
C GLY A 20 41.68 -10.36 34.87
N LEU A 21 40.39 -10.14 35.17
CA LEU A 21 39.77 -10.58 36.43
C LEU A 21 39.72 -12.11 36.55
N ALA A 22 39.46 -12.81 35.44
CA ALA A 22 39.42 -14.29 35.42
C ALA A 22 40.80 -14.90 35.68
N LEU A 23 41.87 -14.34 35.10
CA LEU A 23 43.26 -14.80 35.34
C LEU A 23 43.71 -14.55 36.78
N LEU A 24 43.35 -13.40 37.35
CA LEU A 24 43.62 -13.07 38.76
C LEU A 24 42.85 -13.98 39.72
N GLY A 25 41.60 -14.31 39.40
CA GLY A 25 40.77 -15.24 40.16
C GLY A 25 41.26 -16.70 40.09
N TRP A 26 41.75 -17.14 38.93
CA TRP A 26 42.37 -18.46 38.78
C TRP A 26 43.58 -18.62 39.72
N PHE A 27 44.42 -17.60 39.82
CA PHE A 27 45.58 -17.62 40.70
C PHE A 27 45.21 -17.76 42.20
N LEU A 28 44.02 -17.29 42.61
CA LEU A 28 43.59 -17.27 44.02
C LEU A 28 42.70 -18.45 44.43
N VAL A 29 41.83 -18.95 43.54
CA VAL A 29 40.72 -19.86 43.87
C VAL A 29 40.70 -21.14 43.03
N GLY A 30 41.58 -21.25 42.02
CA GLY A 30 41.68 -22.44 41.15
C GLY A 30 40.69 -22.44 39.96
N GLU A 31 40.52 -23.59 39.31
CA GLU A 31 39.85 -23.72 38.00
C GLU A 31 38.34 -23.41 38.01
N VAL A 32 37.68 -23.48 39.18
CA VAL A 32 36.23 -23.26 39.31
C VAL A 32 35.81 -21.85 38.87
N VAL A 33 36.66 -20.85 39.06
CA VAL A 33 36.37 -19.46 38.68
C VAL A 33 36.24 -19.30 37.15
N LEU A 34 37.00 -20.07 36.38
CA LEU A 34 36.96 -20.01 34.91
C LEU A 34 35.62 -20.52 34.37
N ILE A 35 35.08 -21.59 34.96
CA ILE A 35 33.81 -22.18 34.56
C ILE A 35 32.65 -21.20 34.84
N VAL A 36 32.65 -20.57 36.02
CA VAL A 36 31.64 -19.58 36.39
C VAL A 36 31.71 -18.33 35.50
N ALA A 37 32.94 -17.86 35.20
CA ALA A 37 33.15 -16.72 34.32
C ALA A 37 32.68 -17.00 32.88
N LEU A 38 32.97 -18.19 32.34
CA LEU A 38 32.50 -18.61 31.02
C LEU A 38 30.97 -18.70 30.97
N GLY A 39 30.33 -19.26 32.00
CA GLY A 39 28.87 -19.34 32.10
C GLY A 39 28.21 -17.95 32.13
N ALA A 40 28.74 -17.03 32.92
CA ALA A 40 28.26 -15.64 32.99
C ALA A 40 28.42 -14.92 31.64
N MET A 41 29.55 -15.12 30.95
CA MET A 41 29.81 -14.54 29.64
C MET A 41 28.82 -15.07 28.58
N LEU A 42 28.54 -16.38 28.56
CA LEU A 42 27.55 -16.98 27.66
C LEU A 42 26.13 -16.45 27.93
N GLY A 43 25.74 -16.31 29.20
CA GLY A 43 24.45 -15.74 29.58
C GLY A 43 24.28 -14.30 29.11
N LEU A 44 25.30 -13.46 29.31
CA LEU A 44 25.29 -12.07 28.83
C LEU A 44 25.20 -11.99 27.31
N LEU A 45 25.93 -12.85 26.59
CA LEU A 45 25.85 -12.93 25.13
C LEU A 45 24.46 -13.35 24.65
N MET A 46 23.81 -14.32 25.30
CA MET A 46 22.44 -14.71 24.96
C MET A 46 21.44 -13.57 25.16
N VAL A 47 21.51 -12.85 26.29
CA VAL A 47 20.63 -11.71 26.55
C VAL A 47 20.83 -10.61 25.50
N MET A 48 22.07 -10.30 25.15
CA MET A 48 22.38 -9.33 24.08
C MET A 48 21.83 -9.78 22.71
N GLN A 49 21.92 -11.06 22.39
CA GLN A 49 21.37 -11.62 21.14
C GLN A 49 19.84 -11.52 21.11
N ILE A 50 19.15 -11.87 22.21
CA ILE A 50 17.68 -11.80 22.32
C ILE A 50 17.20 -10.34 22.14
N GLU A 51 17.85 -9.39 22.81
CA GLU A 51 17.52 -7.97 22.63
C GLU A 51 17.73 -7.50 21.19
N SER A 52 18.82 -7.93 20.55
CA SER A 52 19.10 -7.59 19.16
C SER A 52 18.02 -8.13 18.23
N HIS A 53 17.65 -9.41 18.36
CA HIS A 53 16.59 -10.01 17.56
C HIS A 53 15.25 -9.31 17.77
N HIS A 54 14.90 -8.98 19.02
CA HIS A 54 13.68 -8.23 19.31
C HIS A 54 13.70 -6.81 18.72
N ARG A 55 14.84 -6.13 18.72
CA ARG A 55 15.00 -4.80 18.12
C ARG A 55 14.87 -4.86 16.60
N ILE A 56 15.51 -5.85 15.96
CA ILE A 56 15.49 -6.03 14.51
C ILE A 56 14.07 -6.40 14.05
N GLN A 57 13.41 -7.35 14.71
CA GLN A 57 12.05 -7.76 14.35
C GLN A 57 11.05 -6.59 14.42
N LYS A 58 11.13 -5.75 15.46
CA LYS A 58 10.31 -4.53 15.56
C LYS A 58 10.59 -3.56 14.42
N ALA A 59 11.86 -3.33 14.09
CA ALA A 59 12.23 -2.46 12.97
C ALA A 59 11.71 -3.02 11.62
N THR A 60 11.84 -4.32 11.38
CA THR A 60 11.32 -4.98 10.17
C THR A 60 9.80 -4.87 10.07
N GLN A 61 9.08 -5.07 11.19
CA GLN A 61 7.62 -4.92 11.20
C GLN A 61 7.18 -3.50 10.86
N ILE A 62 7.86 -2.47 11.40
CA ILE A 62 7.59 -1.07 11.09
C ILE A 62 7.80 -0.79 9.59
N LEU A 63 8.90 -1.29 9.02
CA LEU A 63 9.18 -1.12 7.59
C LEU A 63 8.12 -1.81 6.70
N LEU A 64 7.70 -3.03 7.07
CA LEU A 64 6.64 -3.74 6.34
C LEU A 64 5.29 -3.01 6.45
N GLN A 65 4.97 -2.42 7.59
CA GLN A 65 3.77 -1.60 7.76
C GLN A 65 3.82 -0.35 6.88
N GLN A 66 4.97 0.33 6.81
CA GLN A 66 5.16 1.49 5.93
C GLN A 66 4.98 1.12 4.45
N GLN A 67 5.54 -0.01 4.02
CA GLN A 67 5.35 -0.48 2.63
C GLN A 67 3.87 -0.74 2.32
N LYS A 68 3.12 -1.36 3.24
CA LYS A 68 1.67 -1.59 3.04
C LYS A 68 0.90 -0.27 2.90
N ILE A 69 1.22 0.74 3.70
CA ILE A 69 0.60 2.07 3.62
C ILE A 69 0.90 2.71 2.27
N ILE A 70 2.16 2.65 1.80
CA ILE A 70 2.57 3.21 0.51
C ILE A 70 1.83 2.51 -0.64
N LEU A 71 1.74 1.19 -0.62
CA LEU A 71 1.00 0.43 -1.64
C LEU A 71 -0.49 0.76 -1.65
N GLN A 72 -1.11 0.91 -0.47
CA GLN A 72 -2.51 1.32 -0.37
C GLN A 72 -2.73 2.73 -0.91
N GLN A 73 -1.83 3.67 -0.62
CA GLN A 73 -1.88 5.01 -1.17
C GLN A 73 -1.72 5.00 -2.69
N GLN A 74 -0.78 4.22 -3.23
CA GLN A 74 -0.58 4.07 -4.67
C GLN A 74 -1.85 3.57 -5.36
N ASN A 75 -2.46 2.49 -4.87
CA ASN A 75 -3.70 1.96 -5.43
C ASN A 75 -4.86 2.98 -5.39
N ALA A 76 -4.95 3.77 -4.32
CA ALA A 76 -5.95 4.83 -4.21
C ALA A 76 -5.70 5.95 -5.23
N THR A 77 -4.45 6.36 -5.41
CA THR A 77 -4.05 7.34 -6.43
C THR A 77 -4.30 6.82 -7.84
N ASP A 78 -3.95 5.57 -8.15
CA ASP A 78 -4.16 4.96 -9.45
C ASP A 78 -5.65 4.92 -9.82
N ASN A 79 -6.51 4.55 -8.86
CA ASN A 79 -7.96 4.59 -9.06
C ASN A 79 -8.48 6.01 -9.34
N GLN A 80 -7.97 7.02 -8.64
CA GLN A 80 -8.33 8.41 -8.89
C GLN A 80 -7.87 8.89 -10.28
N VAL A 81 -6.64 8.56 -10.67
CA VAL A 81 -6.09 8.88 -12.00
C VAL A 81 -6.91 8.18 -13.10
N LYS A 82 -7.32 6.93 -12.88
CA LYS A 82 -8.19 6.19 -13.81
C LYS A 82 -9.56 6.86 -13.96
N GLN A 83 -10.19 7.30 -12.87
CA GLN A 83 -11.49 8.00 -12.95
C GLN A 83 -11.37 9.34 -13.69
N VAL A 84 -10.33 10.12 -13.40
CA VAL A 84 -10.08 11.40 -14.10
C VAL A 84 -9.80 11.19 -15.58
N SER A 85 -8.93 10.25 -15.93
CA SER A 85 -8.63 9.92 -17.35
C SER A 85 -9.87 9.42 -18.10
N SER A 86 -10.73 8.65 -17.44
CA SER A 86 -12.01 8.20 -18.02
C SER A 86 -12.97 9.37 -18.24
N LEU A 87 -13.09 10.30 -17.29
CA LEU A 87 -13.86 11.53 -17.47
C LEU A 87 -13.33 12.34 -18.67
N VAL A 88 -12.02 12.59 -18.71
CA VAL A 88 -11.39 13.33 -19.81
C VAL A 88 -11.67 12.64 -21.15
N SER A 89 -11.57 11.31 -21.22
CA SER A 89 -11.92 10.55 -22.42
C SER A 89 -13.37 10.77 -22.82
N ILE A 90 -14.33 10.66 -21.90
CA ILE A 90 -15.76 10.87 -22.19
C ILE A 90 -16.00 12.29 -22.73
N PHE A 91 -15.49 13.32 -22.05
CA PHE A 91 -15.64 14.72 -22.48
C PHE A 91 -14.93 15.02 -23.81
N SER A 92 -13.91 14.25 -24.18
CA SER A 92 -13.25 14.36 -25.49
C SER A 92 -13.99 13.62 -26.61
N SER A 93 -14.71 12.54 -26.29
CA SER A 93 -15.42 11.71 -27.27
C SER A 93 -16.84 12.19 -27.52
N LEU A 94 -17.49 12.79 -26.51
CA LEU A 94 -18.87 13.24 -26.57
C LEU A 94 -18.99 14.77 -26.62
N GLN A 95 -19.90 15.26 -27.45
CA GLN A 95 -20.30 16.67 -27.45
C GLN A 95 -21.28 16.96 -26.30
N ILE A 96 -20.74 17.06 -25.10
CA ILE A 96 -21.50 17.35 -23.88
C ILE A 96 -21.76 18.86 -23.79
N ASN A 97 -23.00 19.25 -24.09
CA ASN A 97 -23.42 20.65 -24.12
C ASN A 97 -23.93 21.17 -22.76
N GLN A 98 -24.14 20.29 -21.77
CA GLN A 98 -24.60 20.64 -20.43
C GLN A 98 -23.82 19.84 -19.39
N PRO A 99 -23.57 20.40 -18.19
CA PRO A 99 -22.87 19.69 -17.14
C PRO A 99 -23.56 18.36 -16.81
N LEU A 100 -22.80 17.26 -16.80
CA LEU A 100 -23.31 15.99 -16.34
C LEU A 100 -23.49 16.00 -14.82
N PRO A 101 -24.49 15.28 -14.27
CA PRO A 101 -24.58 15.05 -12.84
C PRO A 101 -23.32 14.34 -12.31
N LYS A 102 -23.08 14.46 -11.01
CA LYS A 102 -21.93 13.83 -10.37
C LYS A 102 -21.95 12.30 -10.60
N MET A 103 -20.83 11.78 -11.09
CA MET A 103 -20.60 10.34 -11.27
C MET A 103 -20.03 9.70 -10.00
N GLY A 104 -20.22 8.38 -9.86
CA GLY A 104 -19.80 7.59 -8.70
C GLY A 104 -20.80 7.58 -7.54
N GLY A 105 -20.51 6.77 -6.52
CA GLY A 105 -21.46 6.48 -5.45
C GLY A 105 -22.57 5.55 -5.96
N TRP A 106 -23.83 6.02 -5.95
CA TRP A 106 -24.97 5.33 -6.54
C TRP A 106 -25.08 5.51 -8.05
N ALA A 107 -24.51 6.60 -8.59
CA ALA A 107 -24.43 6.82 -10.03
C ALA A 107 -23.27 6.01 -10.63
N ILE A 108 -23.36 5.73 -11.94
CA ILE A 108 -22.28 5.03 -12.65
C ILE A 108 -20.94 5.74 -12.47
N SER A 109 -19.86 4.96 -12.35
CA SER A 109 -18.50 5.49 -12.28
C SER A 109 -18.03 5.94 -13.67
N PRO A 110 -17.07 6.89 -13.75
CA PRO A 110 -16.56 7.36 -15.03
C PRO A 110 -15.93 6.29 -15.92
N ASP A 111 -15.23 5.31 -15.31
CA ASP A 111 -14.61 4.23 -16.06
C ASP A 111 -15.64 3.27 -16.66
N PHE A 112 -16.76 3.03 -15.98
CA PHE A 112 -17.88 2.27 -16.53
C PHE A 112 -18.65 3.06 -17.60
N ALA A 113 -18.86 4.36 -17.39
CA ALA A 113 -19.45 5.25 -18.39
C ALA A 113 -18.65 5.21 -19.70
N LYS A 114 -17.31 5.20 -19.62
CA LYS A 114 -16.45 5.08 -20.79
C LYS A 114 -16.70 3.78 -21.57
N ILE A 115 -16.86 2.65 -20.87
CA ILE A 115 -17.17 1.37 -21.50
C ILE A 115 -18.49 1.44 -22.28
N ILE A 116 -19.52 2.08 -21.71
CA ILE A 116 -20.80 2.29 -22.38
C ILE A 116 -20.59 3.11 -23.66
N VAL A 117 -19.86 4.23 -23.58
CA VAL A 117 -19.57 5.09 -24.73
C VAL A 117 -18.88 4.30 -25.84
N ASP A 118 -17.82 3.57 -25.50
CA ASP A 118 -17.04 2.78 -26.46
C ASP A 118 -17.94 1.71 -27.11
N LEU A 119 -18.75 1.01 -26.31
CA LEU A 119 -19.67 -0.03 -26.78
C LEU A 119 -20.77 0.51 -27.70
N VAL A 120 -21.37 1.67 -27.36
CA VAL A 120 -22.42 2.28 -28.18
C VAL A 120 -21.86 2.75 -29.52
N PHE A 121 -20.67 3.35 -29.54
CA PHE A 121 -20.04 3.76 -30.80
C PHE A 121 -19.55 2.58 -31.65
N GLU A 122 -19.12 1.48 -31.01
CA GLU A 122 -18.76 0.23 -31.70
C GLU A 122 -19.99 -0.44 -32.33
N ARG A 123 -21.06 -0.61 -31.54
CA ARG A 123 -22.23 -1.42 -31.93
C ARG A 123 -23.30 -0.64 -32.66
N LYS A 124 -23.34 0.68 -32.52
CA LYS A 124 -24.34 1.59 -33.09
C LYS A 124 -25.77 1.05 -32.93
N PRO A 125 -26.21 0.77 -31.68
CA PRO A 125 -27.52 0.18 -31.44
C PRO A 125 -28.65 1.14 -31.85
N LYS A 126 -29.73 0.60 -32.41
CA LYS A 126 -30.95 1.37 -32.72
C LYS A 126 -31.84 1.58 -31.50
N LEU A 127 -31.68 0.76 -30.46
CA LEU A 127 -32.46 0.81 -29.24
C LEU A 127 -31.57 0.43 -28.05
N ILE A 128 -31.57 1.25 -27.01
CA ILE A 128 -30.98 0.98 -25.70
C ILE A 128 -32.12 0.95 -24.69
N LEU A 129 -32.24 -0.13 -23.93
CA LEU A 129 -33.20 -0.27 -22.82
C LEU A 129 -32.42 -0.28 -21.51
N GLU A 130 -32.77 0.60 -20.58
CA GLU A 130 -32.20 0.69 -19.24
C GLU A 130 -33.29 0.53 -18.17
N ALA A 131 -32.93 -0.03 -17.02
CA ALA A 131 -33.77 -0.10 -15.83
C ALA A 131 -33.24 0.87 -14.75
N SER A 132 -33.03 2.13 -15.15
CA SER A 132 -32.64 3.26 -14.29
C SER A 132 -32.68 4.54 -15.12
N SER A 133 -32.85 5.71 -14.49
CA SER A 133 -32.92 7.05 -15.12
C SER A 133 -31.67 7.92 -14.87
N GLY A 134 -30.58 7.31 -14.42
CA GLY A 134 -29.37 8.01 -13.96
C GLY A 134 -28.44 8.53 -15.07
N VAL A 135 -27.17 8.73 -14.69
CA VAL A 135 -26.13 9.26 -15.59
C VAL A 135 -25.85 8.34 -16.78
N SER A 136 -26.06 7.02 -16.65
CA SER A 136 -25.96 6.07 -17.78
C SER A 136 -26.89 6.43 -18.91
N THR A 137 -28.14 6.79 -18.58
CA THR A 137 -29.17 7.14 -19.55
C THR A 137 -28.79 8.40 -20.30
N LEU A 138 -28.23 9.40 -19.60
CA LEU A 138 -27.72 10.62 -20.21
C LEU A 138 -26.56 10.32 -21.16
N ILE A 139 -25.57 9.53 -20.72
CA ILE A 139 -24.42 9.14 -21.54
C ILE A 139 -24.87 8.41 -22.81
N ALA A 140 -25.73 7.40 -22.68
CA ALA A 140 -26.31 6.67 -23.81
C ALA A 140 -27.06 7.61 -24.77
N SER A 141 -27.83 8.55 -24.22
CA SER A 141 -28.55 9.56 -25.00
C SER A 141 -27.61 10.49 -25.77
N TYR A 142 -26.50 10.93 -25.16
CA TYR A 142 -25.48 11.72 -25.85
C TYR A 142 -24.82 10.93 -26.99
N CYS A 143 -24.49 9.66 -26.78
CA CYS A 143 -23.94 8.80 -27.82
C CYS A 143 -24.90 8.67 -29.02
N LEU A 144 -26.17 8.32 -28.78
CA LEU A 144 -27.17 8.18 -29.85
C LEU A 144 -27.44 9.51 -30.56
N LYS A 145 -27.50 10.62 -29.80
CA LYS A 145 -27.62 11.97 -30.38
C LYS A 145 -26.47 12.29 -31.34
N GLN A 146 -25.23 11.92 -30.97
CA GLN A 146 -24.05 12.15 -31.81
C GLN A 146 -23.99 11.20 -33.02
N LEU A 147 -24.50 9.97 -32.89
CA LEU A 147 -24.70 9.06 -34.03
C LEU A 147 -25.81 9.55 -34.98
N GLY A 148 -26.74 10.37 -34.49
CA GLY A 148 -27.86 10.91 -35.26
C GLY A 148 -29.04 9.95 -35.41
N GLU A 149 -28.98 8.77 -34.78
CA GLU A 149 -30.04 7.76 -34.84
C GLU A 149 -30.11 6.93 -33.54
N GLY A 150 -31.23 6.25 -33.36
CA GLY A 150 -31.50 5.37 -32.23
C GLY A 150 -32.40 5.97 -31.15
N LYS A 151 -32.76 5.14 -30.17
CA LYS A 151 -33.62 5.53 -29.04
C LYS A 151 -33.11 4.93 -27.72
N VAL A 152 -33.19 5.70 -26.64
CA VAL A 152 -33.05 5.16 -25.27
C VAL A 152 -34.44 5.07 -24.64
N ILE A 153 -34.74 3.96 -23.98
CA ILE A 153 -35.92 3.76 -23.14
C ILE A 153 -35.41 3.43 -21.74
N SER A 154 -35.84 4.18 -20.74
CA SER A 154 -35.50 3.98 -19.34
C SER A 154 -36.75 3.61 -18.56
N LEU A 155 -36.65 2.58 -17.72
CA LEU A 155 -37.67 2.14 -16.78
C LEU A 155 -37.20 2.48 -15.37
N GLU A 156 -38.04 3.14 -14.58
CA GLU A 156 -37.80 3.47 -13.16
C GLU A 156 -39.02 3.03 -12.35
N GLU A 157 -38.82 2.67 -11.08
CA GLU A 157 -39.89 2.35 -10.13
C GLU A 157 -40.22 3.60 -9.30
N ASP A 158 -41.51 3.85 -9.03
CA ASP A 158 -42.00 5.01 -8.25
C ASP A 158 -41.69 4.91 -6.75
#